data_AF-A0A8S2N682-F1
#
_entry.id   AF-A0A8S2N682-F1
#
_cell.length_a   1.000
_cell.length_b   1.000
_cell.length_c   1.000
_cell.angle_alpha   90.00
_cell.angle_beta   90.00
_cell.angle_gamma   90.00
#
_symmetry.space_group_name_H-M   'P 1'
#
loop_
_entity.id
_entity.type
_entity.pdbx_description
1 polymer ?
#
loop_
_entity_poly.entity_id
_entity_poly.type
_entity_poly.pdbx_seq_one_letter_code
_entity_poly.pdbx_strand_id
1 'polypeptide(L)'
;MQASSSVREIPNVSFSNTYASLQTALPLSTKTKQHLRDQLVHLTEQLSSLTLPSTNRIMREIYLQSLNTFIIEKRNLTELVLEMANYTNGAIMKKLEAIRNLVTISEQSYRRFAETDDTTRNATAKFMAKYGYFSSKHVLNITINSTSENPLSNTTSPTMTTLESSSLSMITQDELSTGTSYSTSTDMNEMSSGDPAQSPSESEGEYKALEKELLIQQKKHFGGAFVNITHSTVHVPTIIYSLNREILLTANWSYNLNQAFIDNYNHDPELTWQYFCSQTGLYRVWPGHIWEYPEDDTDKLDLFDCRVQNWYIRATSSPRDVIILIDASGSMTGLKKSIAIQTVETILDTLSDDDFVQIIKFQENAEFIDDCFRDGLVQATFENRHN
;
A
#
# COMPACT_ATOMS: atom_id res chain seq x y z
N MET A 1 25.13 23.33 10.46
CA MET A 1 23.85 23.99 10.80
C MET A 1 23.14 23.10 11.80
N GLN A 2 22.99 23.58 13.04
CA GLN A 2 22.35 22.85 14.14
C GLN A 2 20.84 22.80 13.89
N ALA A 3 20.28 21.59 13.71
CA ALA A 3 18.84 21.39 13.73
C ALA A 3 18.41 21.23 15.19
N SER A 4 17.70 22.24 15.71
CA SER A 4 17.07 22.18 17.03
C SER A 4 15.91 21.17 16.98
N SER A 5 16.08 20.04 17.67
CA SER A 5 15.02 19.06 17.90
C SER A 5 14.01 19.63 18.92
N SER A 6 12.96 20.30 18.46
CA SER A 6 11.78 20.54 19.31
C SER A 6 10.86 19.33 19.20
N VAL A 7 11.13 18.30 20.01
CA VAL A 7 10.15 17.25 20.29
C VAL A 7 9.00 17.91 21.05
N ARG A 8 7.86 18.15 20.38
CA ARG A 8 6.63 18.47 21.12
C ARG A 8 6.20 17.19 21.84
N GLU A 9 6.33 17.20 23.16
CA GLU A 9 5.65 16.22 24.01
C GLU A 9 4.15 16.27 23.72
N ILE A 10 3.63 15.21 23.12
CA ILE A 10 2.20 14.97 23.04
C ILE A 10 1.76 14.70 24.49
N PRO A 11 0.78 15.44 25.04
CA PRO A 11 0.37 15.24 26.42
C PRO A 11 -0.06 13.79 26.62
N ASN A 12 0.57 13.13 27.60
CA ASN A 12 0.15 11.83 28.12
C ASN A 12 -1.28 11.98 28.66
N VAL A 13 -2.27 11.68 27.84
CA VAL A 13 -3.63 11.48 28.34
C VAL A 13 -3.65 10.09 28.94
N SER A 14 -3.35 10.02 30.24
CA SER A 14 -3.58 8.83 31.05
C SER A 14 -5.09 8.60 31.15
N PHE A 15 -5.64 7.79 30.25
CA PHE A 15 -6.94 7.19 30.49
C PHE A 15 -6.77 6.14 31.58
N SER A 16 -7.27 6.45 32.77
CA SER A 16 -7.30 5.53 33.90
C SER A 16 -8.00 4.24 33.49
N ASN A 17 -7.26 3.13 33.53
CA ASN A 17 -7.80 1.77 33.51
C ASN A 17 -8.67 1.57 34.76
N THR A 18 -9.94 1.95 34.70
CA THR A 18 -10.89 1.69 35.77
C THR A 18 -12.26 1.30 35.26
N TYR A 19 -12.37 0.36 34.32
CA TYR A 19 -13.64 -0.36 34.09
C TYR A 19 -13.37 -1.81 33.70
N ALA A 20 -12.88 -2.59 34.66
CA ALA A 20 -13.08 -4.03 34.63
C ALA A 20 -14.56 -4.33 34.95
N SER A 21 -15.18 -5.13 34.10
CA SER A 21 -16.55 -5.66 34.17
C SER A 21 -17.69 -4.63 34.10
N LEU A 22 -18.35 -4.56 32.94
CA LEU A 22 -19.77 -4.22 32.83
C LEU A 22 -20.34 -4.86 31.54
N GLN A 23 -20.16 -6.18 31.40
CA GLN A 23 -21.00 -6.98 30.52
C GLN A 23 -22.37 -7.17 31.20
N THR A 24 -23.28 -6.24 30.98
CA THR A 24 -24.71 -6.53 31.13
C THR A 24 -25.46 -5.82 30.03
N ALA A 25 -25.75 -6.56 28.95
CA ALA A 25 -26.75 -6.17 27.98
C ALA A 25 -28.04 -5.77 28.73
N LEU A 26 -28.51 -4.53 28.54
CA LEU A 26 -29.78 -4.13 29.15
C LEU A 26 -30.90 -5.00 28.58
N PRO A 27 -31.70 -5.68 29.43
CA PRO A 27 -32.80 -6.51 28.95
C PRO A 27 -33.82 -5.64 28.20
N LEU A 28 -34.25 -6.08 27.00
CA LEU A 28 -35.40 -5.46 26.32
C LEU A 28 -36.60 -5.41 27.27
N SER A 29 -37.33 -4.29 27.25
CA SER A 29 -38.58 -4.18 27.99
C SER A 29 -39.52 -5.33 27.61
N THR A 30 -40.24 -5.86 28.60
CA THR A 30 -41.20 -6.97 28.42
C THR A 30 -42.20 -6.68 27.30
N LYS A 31 -42.60 -5.41 27.16
CA LYS A 31 -43.52 -4.93 26.12
C LYS A 31 -42.92 -5.00 24.71
N THR A 32 -41.64 -4.68 24.58
CA THR A 32 -40.91 -4.76 23.29
C THR A 32 -40.65 -6.21 22.89
N LYS A 33 -40.33 -7.08 23.85
CA LYS A 33 -40.20 -8.53 23.61
C LYS A 33 -41.53 -9.15 23.16
N GLN A 34 -42.64 -8.76 23.78
CA GLN A 34 -43.98 -9.20 23.41
C GLN A 34 -44.32 -8.75 21.98
N HIS A 35 -44.09 -7.48 21.65
CA HIS A 35 -44.38 -6.94 20.33
C HIS A 35 -43.58 -7.63 19.20
N LEU A 36 -42.28 -7.89 19.42
CA LEU A 36 -41.45 -8.61 18.45
C LEU A 36 -41.89 -10.07 18.28
N ARG A 37 -42.32 -10.73 19.38
CA ARG A 37 -42.92 -12.07 19.32
C ARG A 37 -44.21 -12.04 18.51
N ASP A 38 -45.08 -11.06 18.72
CA ASP A 38 -46.34 -10.95 17.99
C ASP A 38 -46.11 -10.70 16.48
N GLN A 39 -45.10 -9.91 16.12
CA GLN A 39 -44.69 -9.70 14.72
C GLN A 39 -44.15 -10.99 14.06
N LEU A 40 -43.35 -11.78 14.79
CA LEU A 40 -42.83 -13.06 14.32
C LEU A 40 -43.92 -14.14 14.18
N VAL A 41 -44.90 -14.15 15.10
CA VAL A 41 -46.09 -15.01 15.01
C VAL A 41 -46.92 -14.63 13.78
N HIS A 42 -47.11 -13.34 13.53
CA HIS A 42 -47.82 -12.88 12.33
C HIS A 42 -47.11 -13.26 11.02
N LEU A 43 -45.78 -13.13 10.97
CA LEU A 43 -44.96 -13.57 9.82
C LEU A 43 -45.03 -15.08 9.59
N THR A 44 -45.02 -15.87 10.66
CA THR A 44 -45.15 -17.34 10.58
C THR A 44 -46.57 -17.76 10.17
N GLU A 45 -47.60 -17.01 10.57
CA GLU A 45 -48.98 -17.21 10.09
C GLU A 45 -49.11 -16.88 8.60
N GLN A 46 -48.47 -15.79 8.13
CA GLN A 46 -48.42 -15.46 6.69
C GLN A 46 -47.71 -16.54 5.87
N LEU A 47 -46.56 -17.04 6.33
CA LEU A 47 -45.84 -18.15 5.68
C LEU A 47 -46.64 -19.46 5.71
N SER A 48 -47.45 -19.67 6.75
CA SER A 48 -48.29 -20.87 6.85
C SER A 48 -49.40 -20.90 5.80
N SER A 49 -49.91 -19.75 5.37
CA SER A 49 -50.93 -19.70 4.31
C SER A 49 -50.45 -20.24 2.94
N LEU A 50 -49.14 -20.44 2.77
CA LEU A 50 -48.51 -20.91 1.53
C LEU A 50 -48.20 -22.41 1.52
N THR A 51 -48.50 -23.17 2.59
CA THR A 51 -48.20 -24.62 2.66
C THR A 51 -49.39 -25.48 3.09
N LEU A 52 -49.31 -26.79 2.80
CA LEU A 52 -50.38 -27.76 3.11
C LEU A 52 -50.68 -27.81 4.64
N PRO A 53 -51.95 -28.02 5.06
CA PRO A 53 -52.38 -27.87 6.47
C PRO A 53 -51.64 -28.74 7.50
N SER A 54 -51.16 -29.91 7.10
CA SER A 54 -50.38 -30.83 7.96
C SER A 54 -48.93 -30.38 8.13
N THR A 55 -48.32 -29.85 7.06
CA THR A 55 -46.96 -29.29 7.05
C THR A 55 -46.88 -28.00 7.87
N ASN A 56 -47.95 -27.19 7.84
CA ASN A 56 -48.07 -25.95 8.60
C ASN A 56 -47.93 -26.12 10.10
N ARG A 57 -48.55 -27.17 10.66
CA ARG A 57 -48.54 -27.37 12.11
C ARG A 57 -47.15 -27.75 12.61
N ILE A 58 -46.47 -28.62 11.86
CA ILE A 58 -45.10 -29.06 12.17
C ILE A 58 -44.12 -27.89 11.98
N MET A 59 -44.20 -27.17 10.87
CA MET A 59 -43.36 -25.99 10.61
C MET A 59 -43.58 -24.90 11.66
N ARG A 60 -44.84 -24.64 12.05
CA ARG A 60 -45.16 -23.68 13.11
C ARG A 60 -44.54 -24.07 14.45
N GLU A 61 -44.61 -25.34 14.85
CA GLU A 61 -43.98 -25.78 16.10
C GLU A 61 -42.45 -25.69 16.04
N ILE A 62 -41.83 -26.03 14.91
CA ILE A 62 -40.38 -25.88 14.71
C ILE A 62 -39.96 -24.41 14.77
N TYR A 63 -40.71 -23.50 14.12
CA TYR A 63 -40.45 -22.05 14.19
C TYR A 63 -40.67 -21.49 15.60
N LEU A 64 -41.73 -21.88 16.30
CA LEU A 64 -41.97 -21.41 17.68
C LEU A 64 -40.93 -21.96 18.66
N GLN A 65 -40.45 -23.19 18.47
CA GLN A 65 -39.34 -23.75 19.25
C GLN A 65 -38.02 -23.05 18.94
N SER A 66 -37.72 -22.76 17.67
CA SER A 66 -36.51 -22.02 17.32
C SER A 66 -36.54 -20.60 17.88
N LEU A 67 -37.71 -19.94 17.92
CA LEU A 67 -37.88 -18.64 18.57
C LEU A 67 -37.60 -18.63 20.07
N ASN A 68 -37.76 -19.76 20.76
CA ASN A 68 -37.34 -19.88 22.16
C ASN A 68 -35.82 -20.01 22.34
N THR A 69 -35.07 -20.27 21.27
CA THR A 69 -33.59 -20.35 21.30
C THR A 69 -32.92 -19.00 21.03
N PHE A 70 -33.63 -18.01 20.47
CA PHE A 70 -33.05 -16.70 20.17
C PHE A 70 -33.16 -15.74 21.37
N ILE A 71 -32.02 -15.14 21.72
CA ILE A 71 -31.95 -14.06 22.70
C ILE A 71 -31.96 -12.74 21.93
N ILE A 72 -32.98 -11.92 22.16
CA ILE A 72 -33.03 -10.56 21.63
C ILE A 72 -32.25 -9.67 22.60
N GLU A 73 -31.09 -9.19 22.17
CA GLU A 73 -30.26 -8.25 22.91
C GLU A 73 -30.39 -6.85 22.30
N LYS A 74 -30.64 -5.85 23.14
CA LYS A 74 -30.58 -4.44 22.72
C LYS A 74 -29.15 -3.97 22.93
N ARG A 75 -28.39 -3.79 21.85
CA ARG A 75 -27.09 -3.13 21.95
C ARG A 75 -27.26 -1.63 22.13
N ASN A 76 -26.48 -1.05 23.04
CA ASN A 76 -26.35 0.39 23.15
C ASN A 76 -25.39 0.89 22.06
N LEU A 77 -25.88 1.79 21.19
CA LEU A 77 -25.07 2.32 20.09
C LEU A 77 -23.83 3.07 20.57
N THR A 78 -23.93 3.78 21.70
CA THR A 78 -22.78 4.51 22.26
C THR A 78 -21.69 3.54 22.73
N GLU A 79 -22.08 2.44 23.36
CA GLU A 79 -21.17 1.41 23.84
C GLU A 79 -20.48 0.68 22.68
N LEU A 80 -21.24 0.35 21.63
CA LEU A 80 -20.69 -0.27 20.43
C LEU A 80 -19.67 0.63 19.72
N VAL A 81 -19.95 1.93 19.63
CA VAL A 81 -19.01 2.90 19.03
C VAL A 81 -17.74 3.02 19.87
N LEU A 82 -17.86 3.03 21.21
CA LEU A 82 -16.71 3.07 22.11
C LEU A 82 -15.87 1.78 22.03
N GLU A 83 -16.51 0.62 21.95
CA GLU A 83 -15.85 -0.68 21.76
C GLU A 83 -15.06 -0.68 20.44
N MET A 84 -15.68 -0.23 19.34
CA MET A 84 -15.03 -0.14 18.04
C MET A 84 -13.87 0.85 18.04
N ALA A 85 -14.03 2.02 18.66
CA ALA A 85 -12.97 3.03 18.78
C ALA A 85 -11.78 2.49 19.59
N ASN A 86 -12.04 1.78 20.69
CA ASN A 86 -10.99 1.18 21.50
C ASN A 86 -10.24 0.07 20.74
N TYR A 87 -10.97 -0.77 20.00
CA TYR A 87 -10.36 -1.78 19.14
C TYR A 87 -9.46 -1.14 18.07
N THR A 88 -9.95 -0.13 17.37
CA THR A 88 -9.18 0.59 16.35
C THR A 88 -7.95 1.26 16.95
N ASN A 89 -8.08 1.91 18.12
CA ASN A 89 -6.97 2.52 18.81
C ASN A 89 -5.91 1.47 19.22
N GLY A 90 -6.33 0.32 19.74
CA GLY A 90 -5.44 -0.79 20.07
C GLY A 90 -4.67 -1.30 18.85
N ALA A 91 -5.35 -1.49 17.71
CA ALA A 91 -4.73 -1.94 16.47
C ALA A 91 -3.72 -0.91 15.92
N ILE A 92 -4.04 0.38 15.97
CA ILE A 92 -3.13 1.47 15.55
C ILE A 92 -1.90 1.52 16.47
N MET A 93 -2.09 1.38 17.77
CA MET A 93 -0.98 1.44 18.73
C MET A 93 0.00 0.28 18.57
N LYS A 94 -0.47 -0.94 18.29
CA LYS A 94 0.41 -2.08 17.97
C LYS A 94 1.25 -1.82 16.72
N LYS A 95 0.63 -1.30 15.65
CA LYS A 95 1.35 -0.92 14.42
C LYS A 95 2.38 0.17 14.69
N LEU A 96 2.04 1.16 15.52
CA LEU A 96 2.96 2.23 15.91
C LEU A 96 4.18 1.69 16.68
N GLU A 97 3.99 0.73 17.56
CA GLU A 97 5.09 0.07 18.29
C GLU A 97 6.05 -0.66 17.33
N ALA A 98 5.50 -1.43 16.38
CA ALA A 98 6.29 -2.10 15.34
C ALA A 98 7.11 -1.10 14.50
N ILE A 99 6.51 0.04 14.12
CA ILE A 99 7.21 1.10 13.39
C ILE A 99 8.33 1.72 14.23
N ARG A 100 8.07 2.04 15.52
CA ARG A 100 9.09 2.61 16.42
C ARG A 100 10.30 1.69 16.57
N ASN A 101 10.06 0.39 16.68
CA ASN A 101 11.12 -0.61 16.73
C ASN A 101 11.98 -0.57 15.44
N LEU A 102 11.32 -0.58 14.27
CA LEU A 102 12.01 -0.50 12.98
C LEU A 102 12.83 0.77 12.81
N VAL A 103 12.28 1.93 13.20
CA VAL A 103 12.99 3.21 13.12
C VAL A 103 14.26 3.16 13.99
N THR A 104 14.14 2.72 15.24
CA THR A 104 15.27 2.63 16.17
C THR A 104 16.39 1.75 15.62
N ILE A 105 16.04 0.57 15.10
CA ILE A 105 17.01 -0.37 14.52
C ILE A 105 17.62 0.19 13.23
N SER A 106 16.83 0.88 12.42
CA SER A 106 17.30 1.52 11.18
C SER A 106 18.36 2.58 11.45
N GLU A 107 18.11 3.47 12.43
CA GLU A 107 19.04 4.53 12.80
C GLU A 107 20.33 3.96 13.37
N GLN A 108 20.23 2.98 14.27
CA GLN A 108 21.40 2.31 14.84
C GLN A 108 22.21 1.59 13.76
N SER A 109 21.53 0.92 12.83
CA SER A 109 22.19 0.23 11.72
C SER A 109 22.94 1.21 10.82
N TYR A 110 22.30 2.32 10.46
CA TYR A 110 22.91 3.36 9.64
C TYR A 110 24.09 4.02 10.34
N ARG A 111 24.00 4.32 11.65
CA ARG A 111 25.13 4.90 12.42
C ARG A 111 26.36 3.99 12.41
N ARG A 112 26.19 2.69 12.65
CA ARG A 112 27.28 1.71 12.58
C ARG A 112 27.91 1.65 11.18
N PHE A 113 27.08 1.68 10.15
CA PHE A 113 27.55 1.77 8.78
C PHE A 113 28.32 3.07 8.51
N ALA A 114 27.86 4.21 9.02
CA ALA A 114 28.49 5.52 8.85
C ALA A 114 29.89 5.60 9.48
N GLU A 115 30.14 4.83 10.55
CA GLU A 115 31.45 4.73 11.22
C GLU A 115 32.42 3.75 10.54
N THR A 116 31.94 2.93 9.61
CA THR A 116 32.76 1.92 8.91
C THR A 116 33.73 2.56 7.91
N ASP A 117 34.95 2.05 7.83
CA ASP A 117 35.99 2.52 6.91
C ASP A 117 35.70 2.19 5.43
N ASP A 118 36.35 2.94 4.53
CA ASP A 118 36.10 2.83 3.08
C ASP A 118 36.52 1.47 2.51
N THR A 119 37.61 0.88 3.03
CA THR A 119 38.10 -0.43 2.60
C THR A 119 37.11 -1.54 2.92
N THR A 120 36.53 -1.54 4.13
CA THR A 120 35.46 -2.46 4.50
C THR A 120 34.23 -2.23 3.65
N ARG A 121 33.82 -0.97 3.42
CA ARG A 121 32.67 -0.66 2.55
C ARG A 121 32.85 -1.20 1.12
N ASN A 122 34.05 -1.08 0.55
CA ASN A 122 34.33 -1.62 -0.78
C ASN A 122 34.22 -3.15 -0.82
N ALA A 123 34.73 -3.85 0.21
CA ALA A 123 34.57 -5.30 0.33
C ALA A 123 33.08 -5.69 0.48
N THR A 124 32.32 -4.94 1.29
CA THR A 124 30.88 -5.14 1.47
C THR A 124 30.09 -4.93 0.19
N ALA A 125 30.38 -3.89 -0.59
CA ALA A 125 29.72 -3.65 -1.86
C ALA A 125 29.94 -4.83 -2.82
N LYS A 126 31.18 -5.31 -2.95
CA LYS A 126 31.51 -6.50 -3.75
C LYS A 126 30.76 -7.75 -3.28
N PHE A 127 30.63 -7.95 -1.97
CA PHE A 127 29.85 -9.04 -1.40
C PHE A 127 28.36 -8.93 -1.77
N MET A 128 27.76 -7.76 -1.58
CA MET A 128 26.34 -7.54 -1.87
C MET A 128 26.01 -7.65 -3.35
N ALA A 129 26.89 -7.20 -4.22
CA ALA A 129 26.72 -7.31 -5.66
C ALA A 129 26.58 -8.78 -6.11
N LYS A 130 27.22 -9.69 -5.35
CA LYS A 130 27.20 -11.12 -5.63
C LYS A 130 26.13 -11.90 -4.88
N TYR A 131 25.82 -11.52 -3.63
CA TYR A 131 25.03 -12.33 -2.69
C TYR A 131 23.76 -11.65 -2.14
N GLY A 132 23.47 -10.41 -2.55
CA GLY A 132 22.30 -9.64 -2.10
C GLY A 132 20.97 -10.24 -2.57
N TYR A 133 19.92 -10.08 -1.75
CA TYR A 133 18.55 -10.51 -2.09
C TYR A 133 17.81 -9.39 -2.85
N PHE A 134 18.07 -9.25 -4.14
CA PHE A 134 17.31 -8.36 -5.02
C PHE A 134 16.08 -9.08 -5.57
N SER A 135 14.91 -8.44 -5.55
CA SER A 135 13.61 -9.05 -5.88
C SER A 135 13.38 -9.31 -7.36
N SER A 136 14.36 -9.05 -8.23
CA SER A 136 14.27 -9.29 -9.67
C SER A 136 14.24 -10.79 -9.98
N LYS A 137 13.37 -11.20 -10.91
CA LYS A 137 13.30 -12.60 -11.39
C LYS A 137 14.62 -13.10 -11.97
N HIS A 138 15.47 -12.22 -12.49
CA HIS A 138 16.80 -12.58 -13.00
C HIS A 138 17.82 -12.91 -11.89
N VAL A 139 17.49 -12.62 -10.61
CA VAL A 139 18.42 -12.76 -9.48
C VAL A 139 17.93 -13.78 -8.44
N LEU A 140 16.62 -14.04 -8.34
CA LEU A 140 16.05 -15.03 -7.42
C LEU A 140 15.59 -16.28 -8.16
N ASN A 141 16.19 -17.42 -7.83
CA ASN A 141 15.65 -18.73 -8.19
C ASN A 141 14.54 -19.10 -7.20
N ILE A 142 13.43 -19.62 -7.72
CA ILE A 142 12.21 -19.84 -6.93
C ILE A 142 12.04 -21.31 -6.68
N THR A 143 11.85 -21.67 -5.42
CA THR A 143 11.28 -22.98 -5.09
C THR A 143 9.99 -22.76 -4.35
N ILE A 144 8.88 -23.11 -5.01
CA ILE A 144 7.55 -23.08 -4.41
C ILE A 144 7.43 -24.32 -3.54
N ASN A 145 7.31 -24.13 -2.23
CA ASN A 145 6.97 -25.22 -1.35
C ASN A 145 5.45 -25.46 -1.42
N SER A 146 5.03 -26.41 -2.26
CA SER A 146 3.63 -26.78 -2.50
C SER A 146 3.01 -27.64 -1.39
N THR A 147 3.45 -27.47 -0.14
CA THR A 147 2.73 -28.04 1.00
C THR A 147 1.55 -27.14 1.34
N SER A 148 0.43 -27.35 0.64
CA SER A 148 -0.87 -26.94 1.16
C SER A 148 -1.02 -27.57 2.54
N GLU A 149 -1.18 -26.77 3.59
CA GLU A 149 -1.69 -27.28 4.85
C GLU A 149 -3.08 -27.87 4.58
N ASN A 150 -3.13 -29.19 4.47
CA ASN A 150 -4.31 -29.96 4.21
C ASN A 150 -4.62 -30.72 5.51
N PRO A 151 -5.59 -30.28 6.34
CA PRO A 151 -6.12 -31.17 7.35
C PRO A 151 -7.04 -32.19 6.66
N LEU A 152 -6.52 -33.38 6.38
CA LEU A 152 -7.31 -34.60 6.13
C LEU A 152 -8.35 -34.78 7.27
N SER A 153 -9.56 -35.33 7.10
CA SER A 153 -10.22 -35.97 5.96
C SER A 153 -11.67 -36.33 6.34
N ASN A 154 -12.54 -36.42 5.33
CA ASN A 154 -13.73 -37.28 5.23
C ASN A 154 -14.98 -36.96 6.08
N THR A 155 -16.00 -36.39 5.41
CA THR A 155 -17.32 -37.04 5.40
C THR A 155 -18.04 -36.71 4.08
N THR A 156 -18.50 -37.77 3.43
CA THR A 156 -19.22 -37.81 2.15
C THR A 156 -20.46 -36.91 2.11
N SER A 157 -20.64 -36.23 0.97
CA SER A 157 -21.79 -35.39 0.60
C SER A 157 -23.14 -36.13 0.65
N PRO A 158 -24.27 -35.39 0.61
CA PRO A 158 -24.92 -35.29 -0.70
C PRO A 158 -25.34 -33.88 -1.10
N THR A 159 -25.36 -33.71 -2.42
CA THR A 159 -25.75 -32.57 -3.26
C THR A 159 -27.20 -32.15 -3.05
N MET A 160 -27.50 -30.83 -3.11
CA MET A 160 -28.58 -30.25 -3.95
C MET A 160 -28.63 -28.70 -3.91
N THR A 161 -28.48 -28.13 -5.11
CA THR A 161 -29.13 -26.95 -5.71
C THR A 161 -29.10 -25.54 -5.06
N THR A 162 -28.39 -24.65 -5.77
CA THR A 162 -28.79 -23.32 -6.29
C THR A 162 -29.39 -22.28 -5.35
N LEU A 163 -28.72 -21.13 -5.21
CA LEU A 163 -29.09 -19.83 -5.81
C LEU A 163 -28.11 -18.72 -5.36
N GLU A 164 -27.54 -18.06 -6.38
CA GLU A 164 -27.19 -16.64 -6.49
C GLU A 164 -26.34 -15.93 -5.41
N SER A 165 -25.13 -15.56 -5.81
CA SER A 165 -24.62 -14.20 -5.57
C SER A 165 -24.07 -13.62 -6.89
N SER A 166 -24.93 -12.83 -7.51
CA SER A 166 -24.62 -11.64 -8.31
C SER A 166 -23.44 -10.86 -7.69
N SER A 167 -22.36 -10.49 -8.40
CA SER A 167 -22.19 -9.31 -9.28
C SER A 167 -20.66 -9.07 -9.31
N LEU A 168 -19.97 -8.53 -10.31
CA LEU A 168 -20.23 -8.10 -11.68
C LEU A 168 -18.84 -7.98 -12.33
N SER A 169 -18.69 -8.51 -13.54
CA SER A 169 -17.54 -8.31 -14.42
C SER A 169 -17.67 -7.01 -15.23
N MET A 170 -16.52 -6.42 -15.59
CA MET A 170 -16.22 -5.61 -16.79
C MET A 170 -17.12 -4.41 -17.13
N ILE A 171 -16.49 -3.24 -17.31
CA ILE A 171 -16.80 -2.37 -18.45
C ILE A 171 -15.49 -1.82 -19.03
N THR A 172 -15.09 -2.38 -20.18
CA THR A 172 -14.43 -1.67 -21.26
C THR A 172 -15.51 -1.04 -22.13
N GLN A 173 -15.31 0.21 -22.57
CA GLN A 173 -15.89 0.71 -23.80
C GLN A 173 -14.89 1.62 -24.51
N ASP A 174 -14.58 1.21 -25.75
CA ASP A 174 -14.00 2.00 -26.81
C ASP A 174 -14.88 3.22 -27.14
N GLU A 175 -14.26 4.32 -27.55
CA GLU A 175 -14.77 5.08 -28.68
C GLU A 175 -13.68 5.23 -29.76
N LEU A 176 -14.08 4.81 -30.96
CA LEU A 176 -13.36 4.81 -32.21
C LEU A 176 -13.53 6.17 -32.91
N SER A 177 -12.45 6.84 -33.31
CA SER A 177 -12.50 7.65 -34.52
C SER A 177 -11.18 7.71 -35.29
N THR A 178 -11.27 7.17 -36.50
CA THR A 178 -10.67 7.64 -37.77
C THR A 178 -9.15 7.78 -37.86
N GLY A 179 -8.57 6.85 -38.62
CA GLY A 179 -7.16 6.85 -38.97
C GLY A 179 -6.73 7.95 -39.92
N THR A 180 -5.42 8.18 -39.92
CA THR A 180 -4.68 8.55 -41.14
C THR A 180 -3.28 7.98 -41.01
N SER A 181 -2.99 6.98 -41.83
CA SER A 181 -1.66 6.41 -42.04
C SER A 181 -0.77 7.44 -42.73
N TYR A 182 0.33 7.82 -42.10
CA TYR A 182 1.45 8.47 -42.79
C TYR A 182 2.70 7.60 -42.65
N SER A 183 3.01 6.92 -43.76
CA SER A 183 4.34 6.43 -44.07
C SER A 183 5.22 7.62 -44.45
N THR A 184 6.37 7.78 -43.80
CA THR A 184 7.53 8.44 -44.42
C THR A 184 8.82 7.87 -43.86
N SER A 185 9.57 7.31 -44.79
CA SER A 185 11.00 7.03 -44.71
C SER A 185 11.83 8.30 -44.64
N THR A 186 13.07 8.09 -44.19
CA THR A 186 14.31 8.83 -44.49
C THR A 186 14.60 10.15 -43.75
N ASP A 187 15.82 10.13 -43.19
CA ASP A 187 16.76 11.23 -42.92
C ASP A 187 16.43 12.24 -41.82
N MET A 188 17.04 12.01 -40.66
CA MET A 188 17.48 13.10 -39.77
C MET A 188 18.96 12.92 -39.42
N ASN A 189 19.75 13.79 -40.04
CA ASN A 189 21.16 14.04 -39.74
C ASN A 189 21.39 14.36 -38.26
N GLU A 190 22.58 13.96 -37.81
CA GLU A 190 23.22 14.33 -36.55
C GLU A 190 23.09 15.81 -36.20
N MET A 191 22.74 16.10 -34.94
CA MET A 191 23.12 17.33 -34.27
C MET A 191 23.41 17.05 -32.79
N SER A 192 24.69 16.74 -32.53
CA SER A 192 25.48 16.98 -31.30
C SER A 192 24.80 16.83 -29.92
N SER A 193 24.97 15.63 -29.38
CA SER A 193 25.25 15.28 -27.97
C SER A 193 25.41 16.43 -26.95
N GLY A 194 24.48 16.49 -25.99
CA GLY A 194 24.76 16.86 -24.60
C GLY A 194 24.92 15.57 -23.80
N ASP A 195 25.97 15.49 -22.97
CA ASP A 195 26.45 14.26 -22.33
C ASP A 195 25.35 13.45 -21.62
N PRO A 196 25.11 12.18 -22.01
CA PRO A 196 24.51 11.21 -21.12
C PRO A 196 25.48 10.98 -19.96
N ALA A 197 24.95 10.82 -18.75
CA ALA A 197 25.72 10.45 -17.56
C ALA A 197 26.79 9.41 -17.95
N GLN A 198 28.06 9.77 -17.78
CA GLN A 198 29.19 8.90 -18.12
C GLN A 198 28.97 7.54 -17.48
N SER A 199 28.70 6.54 -18.32
CA SER A 199 28.91 5.14 -18.01
C SER A 199 30.32 5.01 -17.41
N PRO A 200 30.50 4.38 -16.24
CA PRO A 200 31.82 4.22 -15.68
C PRO A 200 32.73 3.54 -16.70
N SER A 201 33.92 4.11 -16.90
CA SER A 201 35.00 3.55 -17.72
C SER A 201 35.19 2.06 -17.44
N GLU A 202 35.43 1.26 -18.49
CA GLU A 202 35.54 -0.22 -18.57
C GLU A 202 36.59 -0.91 -17.66
N SER A 203 36.73 -0.50 -16.40
CA SER A 203 37.62 -1.12 -15.41
C SER A 203 36.94 -1.54 -14.10
N GLU A 204 35.63 -1.33 -13.96
CA GLU A 204 34.84 -1.95 -12.91
C GLU A 204 34.24 -3.26 -13.43
N GLY A 205 34.80 -4.40 -12.99
CA GLY A 205 34.35 -5.71 -13.40
C GLY A 205 32.84 -5.88 -13.24
N GLU A 206 32.20 -6.31 -14.33
CA GLU A 206 30.77 -6.58 -14.42
C GLU A 206 30.31 -7.47 -13.25
N TYR A 207 29.63 -6.87 -12.27
CA TYR A 207 29.13 -7.62 -11.12
C TYR A 207 27.94 -8.49 -11.56
N LYS A 208 28.19 -9.77 -11.84
CA LYS A 208 27.10 -10.72 -12.08
C LYS A 208 26.58 -11.28 -10.76
N ALA A 209 25.36 -10.90 -10.38
CA ALA A 209 24.68 -11.45 -9.20
C ALA A 209 24.51 -12.97 -9.36
N LEU A 210 24.78 -13.74 -8.29
CA LEU A 210 24.50 -15.17 -8.29
C LEU A 210 23.00 -15.40 -8.02
N GLU A 211 22.39 -16.29 -8.80
CA GLU A 211 21.03 -16.74 -8.54
C GLU A 211 20.93 -17.35 -7.15
N LYS A 212 19.95 -16.87 -6.38
CA LYS A 212 19.72 -17.32 -5.01
C LYS A 212 18.37 -17.97 -4.86
N GLU A 213 18.34 -19.15 -4.25
CA GLU A 213 17.09 -19.83 -3.95
C GLU A 213 16.36 -19.15 -2.79
N LEU A 214 15.17 -18.64 -3.07
CA LEU A 214 14.24 -18.17 -2.06
C LEU A 214 13.06 -19.14 -2.00
N LEU A 215 12.94 -19.87 -0.89
CA LEU A 215 11.80 -20.74 -0.66
C LEU A 215 10.57 -19.87 -0.36
N ILE A 216 9.58 -19.87 -1.25
CA ILE A 216 8.37 -19.09 -1.07
C ILE A 216 7.16 -20.00 -0.85
N GLN A 217 6.23 -19.52 -0.04
CA GLN A 217 4.98 -20.20 0.30
C GLN A 217 3.81 -19.25 0.09
N GLN A 218 2.72 -19.77 -0.44
CA GLN A 218 1.49 -19.00 -0.53
C GLN A 218 0.92 -18.74 0.86
N LYS A 219 0.62 -17.50 1.18
CA LYS A 219 0.05 -17.12 2.49
C LYS A 219 -1.19 -16.26 2.29
N LYS A 220 -2.35 -16.76 2.74
CA LYS A 220 -3.64 -16.05 2.66
C LYS A 220 -3.61 -14.69 3.38
N HIS A 221 -2.86 -14.60 4.47
CA HIS A 221 -2.64 -13.37 5.24
C HIS A 221 -2.09 -12.21 4.39
N PHE A 222 -1.28 -12.52 3.37
CA PHE A 222 -0.71 -11.53 2.45
C PHE A 222 -1.47 -11.50 1.12
N GLY A 223 -2.80 -11.60 1.16
CA GLY A 223 -3.64 -11.58 -0.04
C GLY A 223 -3.47 -12.80 -0.95
N GLY A 224 -2.88 -13.89 -0.44
CA GLY A 224 -2.57 -15.06 -1.26
C GLY A 224 -1.26 -14.95 -2.05
N ALA A 225 -0.40 -13.97 -1.74
CA ALA A 225 0.92 -13.84 -2.34
C ALA A 225 1.86 -14.99 -1.92
N PHE A 226 2.82 -15.30 -2.79
CA PHE A 226 3.93 -16.20 -2.48
C PHE A 226 5.05 -15.43 -1.79
N VAL A 227 5.33 -15.80 -0.54
CA VAL A 227 6.23 -15.03 0.33
C VAL A 227 7.19 -15.92 1.09
N ASN A 228 8.31 -15.34 1.49
CA ASN A 228 9.33 -15.91 2.35
C ASN A 228 9.32 -15.17 3.68
N ILE A 229 8.98 -15.88 4.75
CA ILE A 229 8.88 -15.29 6.10
C ILE A 229 10.24 -15.15 6.80
N THR A 230 11.31 -15.73 6.27
CA THR A 230 12.64 -15.73 6.91
C THR A 230 13.54 -14.59 6.41
N HIS A 231 13.29 -14.06 5.22
CA HIS A 231 14.08 -13.02 4.59
C HIS A 231 13.19 -11.95 3.97
N SER A 232 13.69 -10.72 3.96
CA SER A 232 13.19 -9.58 3.21
C SER A 232 13.89 -9.51 1.85
N THR A 233 13.18 -8.97 0.86
CA THR A 233 13.73 -8.72 -0.48
C THR A 233 13.88 -7.23 -0.73
N VAL A 234 14.69 -6.88 -1.74
CA VAL A 234 15.00 -5.50 -2.10
C VAL A 234 14.62 -5.24 -3.55
N HIS A 235 13.79 -4.22 -3.76
CA HIS A 235 13.52 -3.63 -5.06
C HIS A 235 14.37 -2.36 -5.25
N VAL A 236 14.80 -2.14 -6.50
CA VAL A 236 15.51 -0.94 -6.92
C VAL A 236 14.79 -0.42 -8.17
N PRO A 237 14.43 0.88 -8.22
CA PRO A 237 13.78 1.48 -9.39
C PRO A 237 14.62 1.29 -10.65
N THR A 238 13.95 1.09 -11.78
CA THR A 238 14.60 0.81 -13.08
C THR A 238 15.57 1.92 -13.53
N ILE A 239 15.30 3.18 -13.16
CA ILE A 239 16.18 4.32 -13.45
C ILE A 239 17.48 4.33 -12.64
N ILE A 240 17.59 3.51 -11.59
CA ILE A 240 18.76 3.43 -10.72
C ILE A 240 19.53 2.15 -11.02
N TYR A 241 20.84 2.30 -11.27
CA TYR A 241 21.72 1.14 -11.43
C TYR A 241 21.83 0.35 -10.12
N SER A 242 21.30 -0.87 -10.09
CA SER A 242 21.20 -1.72 -8.89
C SER A 242 22.55 -2.12 -8.29
N LEU A 243 23.60 -2.14 -9.10
CA LEU A 243 24.97 -2.47 -8.69
C LEU A 243 25.80 -1.22 -8.34
N ASN A 244 25.17 -0.04 -8.30
CA ASN A 244 25.82 1.15 -7.75
C ASN A 244 26.25 0.88 -6.30
N ARG A 245 27.49 1.25 -5.98
CA ARG A 245 28.09 1.12 -4.66
C ARG A 245 27.16 1.60 -3.54
N GLU A 246 26.50 2.74 -3.70
CA GLU A 246 25.62 3.30 -2.67
C GLU A 246 24.38 2.43 -2.42
N ILE A 247 23.80 1.86 -3.48
CA ILE A 247 22.66 0.94 -3.41
C ILE A 247 23.07 -0.37 -2.73
N LEU A 248 24.23 -0.92 -3.09
CA LEU A 248 24.77 -2.14 -2.50
C LEU A 248 25.05 -1.98 -1.01
N LEU A 249 25.66 -0.87 -0.62
CA LEU A 249 25.89 -0.54 0.79
C LEU A 249 24.57 -0.35 1.54
N THR A 250 23.60 0.31 0.91
CA THR A 250 22.26 0.50 1.47
C THR A 250 21.52 -0.82 1.68
N ALA A 251 21.61 -1.72 0.70
CA ALA A 251 21.08 -3.06 0.80
C ALA A 251 21.74 -3.82 1.98
N ASN A 252 23.04 -3.65 2.19
CA ASN A 252 23.75 -4.31 3.29
C ASN A 252 23.26 -3.84 4.66
N TRP A 253 23.36 -2.55 4.97
CA TRP A 253 23.04 -2.08 6.32
C TRP A 253 21.54 -2.20 6.62
N SER A 254 20.68 -2.02 5.61
CA SER A 254 19.24 -2.21 5.78
C SER A 254 18.85 -3.68 6.02
N TYR A 255 19.72 -4.65 5.70
CA TYR A 255 19.46 -6.07 6.00
C TYR A 255 19.34 -6.33 7.51
N ASN A 256 19.92 -5.49 8.37
CA ASN A 256 19.75 -5.58 9.82
C ASN A 256 18.29 -5.37 10.27
N LEU A 257 17.43 -4.79 9.41
CA LEU A 257 15.99 -4.69 9.66
C LEU A 257 15.26 -6.03 9.52
N ASN A 258 15.87 -7.03 8.89
CA ASN A 258 15.22 -8.31 8.64
C ASN A 258 14.72 -8.98 9.93
N GLN A 259 15.57 -8.99 10.97
CA GLN A 259 15.21 -9.56 12.25
C GLN A 259 14.08 -8.77 12.91
N ALA A 260 14.11 -7.44 12.82
CA ALA A 260 13.06 -6.58 13.36
C ALA A 260 11.70 -6.85 12.70
N PHE A 261 11.67 -7.06 11.38
CA PHE A 261 10.43 -7.43 10.69
C PHE A 261 9.86 -8.75 11.20
N ILE A 262 10.72 -9.75 11.39
CA ILE A 262 10.34 -11.08 11.90
C ILE A 262 9.84 -10.97 13.34
N ASP A 263 10.55 -10.24 14.20
CA ASP A 263 10.20 -10.06 15.61
C ASP A 263 8.86 -9.33 15.75
N ASN A 264 8.64 -8.29 14.94
CA ASN A 264 7.36 -7.58 14.90
C ASN A 264 6.21 -8.52 14.52
N TYR A 265 6.39 -9.36 13.50
CA TYR A 265 5.35 -10.31 13.08
C TYR A 265 5.12 -11.43 14.10
N ASN A 266 6.16 -11.90 14.77
CA ASN A 266 6.04 -12.88 15.84
C ASN A 266 5.29 -12.30 17.06
N HIS A 267 5.44 -11.00 17.31
CA HIS A 267 4.72 -10.29 18.36
C HIS A 267 3.25 -10.02 17.98
N ASP A 268 3.00 -9.63 16.73
CA ASP A 268 1.67 -9.38 16.19
C ASP A 268 1.48 -10.03 14.80
N PRO A 269 0.93 -11.26 14.75
CA PRO A 269 0.70 -11.96 13.48
C PRO A 269 -0.35 -11.30 12.57
N GLU A 270 -1.10 -10.30 13.05
CA GLU A 270 -2.03 -9.54 12.21
C GLU A 270 -1.31 -8.50 11.33
N LEU A 271 -0.02 -8.24 11.59
CA LEU A 271 0.78 -7.32 10.78
C LEU A 271 0.91 -7.84 9.34
N THR A 272 0.60 -6.96 8.40
CA THR A 272 0.76 -7.18 6.96
C THR A 272 2.18 -6.80 6.53
N TRP A 273 2.35 -6.46 5.25
CA TRP A 273 3.60 -5.96 4.67
C TRP A 273 4.29 -4.92 5.54
N GLN A 274 5.58 -5.14 5.81
CA GLN A 274 6.47 -4.20 6.47
C GLN A 274 7.54 -3.78 5.48
N TYR A 275 7.85 -2.49 5.41
CA TYR A 275 8.76 -1.98 4.41
C TYR A 275 9.59 -0.79 4.89
N PHE A 276 10.70 -0.58 4.21
CA PHE A 276 11.63 0.52 4.40
C PHE A 276 12.02 1.06 3.02
N CYS A 277 11.98 2.38 2.86
CA CYS A 277 12.47 3.07 1.67
C CYS A 277 13.63 3.99 2.03
N SER A 278 14.72 3.81 1.31
CA SER A 278 15.91 4.65 1.41
C SER A 278 15.75 5.95 0.61
N GLN A 279 16.47 6.99 1.00
CA GLN A 279 16.67 8.19 0.18
C GLN A 279 17.31 7.89 -1.19
N THR A 280 18.04 6.77 -1.29
CA THR A 280 18.65 6.28 -2.53
C THR A 280 17.63 5.59 -3.46
N GLY A 281 16.36 5.45 -3.08
CA GLY A 281 15.34 4.75 -3.85
C GLY A 281 15.25 3.25 -3.59
N LEU A 282 16.17 2.69 -2.79
CA LEU A 282 16.14 1.28 -2.41
C LEU A 282 14.91 0.99 -1.54
N TYR A 283 14.08 0.05 -1.97
CA TYR A 283 12.88 -0.40 -1.26
C TYR A 283 13.08 -1.81 -0.70
N ARG A 284 13.11 -1.95 0.62
CA ARG A 284 13.18 -3.25 1.30
C ARG A 284 11.81 -3.62 1.84
N VAL A 285 11.39 -4.86 1.61
CA VAL A 285 10.06 -5.34 1.99
C VAL A 285 10.12 -6.73 2.62
N TRP A 286 9.32 -6.92 3.66
CA TRP A 286 9.09 -8.18 4.35
C TRP A 286 7.59 -8.47 4.43
N PRO A 287 7.15 -9.74 4.27
CA PRO A 287 7.97 -10.91 3.93
C PRO A 287 8.56 -10.80 2.52
N GLY A 288 9.68 -11.48 2.31
CA GLY A 288 10.41 -11.43 1.06
C GLY A 288 9.57 -12.05 -0.04
N HIS A 289 9.41 -11.35 -1.14
CA HIS A 289 8.69 -11.83 -2.31
C HIS A 289 9.40 -11.38 -3.57
N ILE A 290 8.97 -11.96 -4.66
CA ILE A 290 9.45 -11.60 -5.99
C ILE A 290 8.65 -10.41 -6.44
N TRP A 291 9.35 -9.41 -6.97
CA TRP A 291 8.68 -8.26 -7.53
C TRP A 291 8.04 -8.67 -8.85
N GLU A 292 6.81 -9.17 -8.75
CA GLU A 292 5.99 -9.52 -9.89
C GLU A 292 5.39 -8.25 -10.47
N TYR A 293 6.11 -7.68 -11.43
CA TYR A 293 5.47 -6.85 -12.43
C TYR A 293 4.88 -7.81 -13.49
N PRO A 294 3.66 -7.57 -14.00
CA PRO A 294 3.04 -8.46 -14.98
C PRO A 294 3.88 -8.46 -16.27
N GLU A 295 4.75 -9.47 -16.39
CA GLU A 295 5.60 -9.70 -17.57
C GLU A 295 4.82 -10.18 -18.78
N ASP A 296 3.56 -10.60 -18.60
CA ASP A 296 2.67 -10.99 -19.71
C ASP A 296 2.31 -9.79 -20.62
N ASP A 297 2.64 -8.57 -20.17
CA ASP A 297 2.59 -7.35 -20.96
C ASP A 297 4.04 -6.84 -21.12
N THR A 298 4.76 -7.34 -22.13
CA THR A 298 6.15 -6.93 -22.45
C THR A 298 6.30 -5.43 -22.70
N ASP A 299 5.19 -4.71 -22.80
CA ASP A 299 5.09 -3.27 -23.02
C ASP A 299 4.99 -2.46 -21.73
N LYS A 300 4.85 -3.09 -20.55
CA LYS A 300 4.77 -2.36 -19.28
C LYS A 300 6.12 -2.39 -18.56
N LEU A 301 6.77 -1.23 -18.49
CA LEU A 301 7.97 -0.98 -17.70
C LEU A 301 7.61 -0.84 -16.21
N ASP A 302 8.48 -1.34 -15.33
CA ASP A 302 8.39 -1.09 -13.89
C ASP A 302 8.81 0.35 -13.58
N LEU A 303 7.82 1.19 -13.27
CA LEU A 303 7.99 2.60 -12.91
C LEU A 303 7.95 2.82 -11.39
N PHE A 304 7.95 1.76 -10.59
CA PHE A 304 7.86 1.90 -9.15
C PHE A 304 9.13 2.56 -8.58
N ASP A 305 8.95 3.69 -7.90
CA ASP A 305 9.94 4.28 -7.02
C ASP A 305 9.28 4.55 -5.67
N CYS A 306 9.89 4.07 -4.60
CA CYS A 306 9.33 4.21 -3.25
C CYS A 306 9.33 5.66 -2.75
N ARG A 307 10.18 6.54 -3.32
CA ARG A 307 10.35 7.93 -2.89
C ARG A 307 9.23 8.84 -3.36
N VAL A 308 8.57 8.48 -4.46
CA VAL A 308 7.43 9.24 -5.02
C VAL A 308 6.08 8.74 -4.50
N GLN A 309 6.08 7.75 -3.61
CA GLN A 309 4.86 7.22 -3.04
C GLN A 309 4.30 8.18 -1.98
N ASN A 310 2.97 8.34 -1.95
CA ASN A 310 2.27 9.22 -1.01
C ASN A 310 2.66 8.96 0.46
N TRP A 311 2.82 7.68 0.86
CA TRP A 311 3.21 7.35 2.23
C TRP A 311 4.63 7.82 2.57
N TYR A 312 5.54 7.85 1.60
CA TYR A 312 6.91 8.33 1.79
C TYR A 312 6.95 9.86 1.83
N ILE A 313 6.27 10.50 0.87
CA ILE A 313 6.18 11.96 0.78
C ILE A 313 5.60 12.54 2.08
N ARG A 314 4.48 11.99 2.57
CA ARG A 314 3.82 12.44 3.81
C ARG A 314 4.66 12.22 5.06
N ALA A 315 5.56 11.24 5.06
CA ALA A 315 6.45 10.97 6.18
C ALA A 315 7.71 11.85 6.18
N THR A 316 8.17 12.28 4.99
CA THR A 316 9.41 13.05 4.83
C THR A 316 9.19 14.56 4.76
N SER A 317 7.96 14.99 4.46
CA SER A 317 7.60 16.38 4.22
C SER A 317 6.43 16.79 5.13
N SER A 318 6.51 17.98 5.71
CA SER A 318 5.34 18.64 6.29
C SER A 318 4.45 19.20 5.18
N PRO A 319 3.14 19.39 5.44
CA PRO A 319 2.24 20.12 4.53
C PRO A 319 2.83 21.47 4.10
N ARG A 320 2.62 21.84 2.83
CA ARG A 320 3.21 23.03 2.19
C ARG A 320 2.19 23.77 1.34
N ASP A 321 2.42 25.07 1.23
CA ASP A 321 1.72 25.99 0.33
C ASP A 321 2.65 26.33 -0.84
N VAL A 322 2.30 25.92 -2.06
CA VAL A 322 3.16 26.01 -3.25
C VAL A 322 2.54 26.94 -4.30
N ILE A 323 3.32 27.89 -4.80
CA ILE A 323 2.93 28.71 -5.97
C ILE A 323 3.88 28.38 -7.11
N ILE A 324 3.32 27.91 -8.23
CA ILE A 324 4.05 27.56 -9.44
C ILE A 324 3.85 28.70 -10.46
N LEU A 325 4.95 29.37 -10.81
CA LEU A 325 4.96 30.41 -11.83
C LEU A 325 5.48 29.84 -13.15
N ILE A 326 4.64 29.86 -14.20
CA ILE A 326 4.98 29.32 -15.52
C ILE A 326 5.19 30.47 -16.52
N ASP A 327 6.38 30.54 -17.12
CA ASP A 327 6.66 31.48 -18.21
C ASP A 327 5.91 31.05 -19.49
N ALA A 328 5.04 31.92 -19.98
CA ALA A 328 4.28 31.77 -21.21
C ALA A 328 4.79 32.68 -22.35
N SER A 329 5.98 33.29 -22.19
CA SER A 329 6.62 34.13 -23.19
C SER A 329 6.87 33.39 -24.51
N GLY A 330 7.02 34.14 -25.60
CA GLY A 330 7.32 33.56 -26.92
C GLY A 330 8.58 32.69 -26.95
N SER A 331 9.52 32.91 -26.02
CA SER A 331 10.77 32.14 -25.89
C SER A 331 10.55 30.69 -25.43
N MET A 332 9.39 30.41 -24.83
CA MET A 332 8.98 29.11 -24.33
C MET A 332 8.23 28.28 -25.38
N THR A 333 7.96 28.83 -26.57
CA THR A 333 7.21 28.13 -27.62
C THR A 333 7.86 26.80 -28.05
N GLY A 334 7.02 25.83 -28.46
CA GLY A 334 7.46 24.51 -28.91
C GLY A 334 7.87 23.59 -27.76
N LEU A 335 9.04 22.94 -27.89
CA LEU A 335 9.50 21.89 -26.97
C LEU A 335 9.63 22.38 -25.52
N LYS A 336 10.07 23.62 -25.30
CA LYS A 336 10.27 24.18 -23.96
C LYS A 336 8.97 24.26 -23.16
N LYS A 337 7.87 24.66 -23.79
CA LYS A 337 6.54 24.68 -23.17
C LYS A 337 6.09 23.28 -22.79
N SER A 338 6.29 22.30 -23.68
CA SER A 338 5.94 20.90 -23.39
C SER A 338 6.70 20.37 -22.18
N ILE A 339 8.02 20.59 -22.13
CA ILE A 339 8.87 20.19 -20.99
C ILE A 339 8.42 20.92 -19.70
N ALA A 340 8.11 22.21 -19.78
CA ALA A 340 7.64 22.97 -18.63
C ALA A 340 6.32 22.42 -18.08
N ILE A 341 5.35 22.11 -18.93
CA ILE A 341 4.07 21.50 -18.54
C ILE A 341 4.31 20.14 -17.88
N GLN A 342 5.09 19.25 -18.52
CA GLN A 342 5.41 17.93 -17.96
C GLN A 342 6.10 18.03 -16.59
N THR A 343 6.98 19.02 -16.43
CA THR A 343 7.67 19.26 -15.15
C THR A 343 6.68 19.69 -14.07
N VAL A 344 5.70 20.53 -14.42
CA VAL A 344 4.65 20.95 -13.48
C VAL A 344 3.78 19.76 -13.08
N GLU A 345 3.37 18.91 -14.03
CA GLU A 345 2.64 17.67 -13.73
C GLU A 345 3.43 16.78 -12.77
N THR A 346 4.72 16.57 -13.02
CA THR A 346 5.59 15.78 -12.13
C THR A 346 5.71 16.41 -10.73
N ILE A 347 5.71 17.74 -10.62
CA ILE A 347 5.67 18.42 -9.31
C ILE A 347 4.33 18.18 -8.62
N LEU A 348 3.21 18.30 -9.34
CA LEU A 348 1.87 18.05 -8.79
C LEU A 348 1.73 16.61 -8.28
N ASP A 349 2.33 15.63 -8.95
CA ASP A 349 2.37 14.23 -8.49
C ASP A 349 3.07 14.06 -7.14
N THR A 350 4.01 14.97 -6.79
CA THR A 350 4.68 14.95 -5.48
C THR A 350 3.90 15.63 -4.36
N LEU A 351 2.79 16.30 -4.68
CA LEU A 351 1.94 16.93 -3.67
C LEU A 351 0.99 15.91 -3.04
N SER A 352 0.67 16.10 -1.78
CA SER A 352 -0.29 15.32 -1.02
C SER A 352 -1.60 16.08 -0.84
N ASP A 353 -2.66 15.39 -0.41
CA ASP A 353 -3.95 16.03 -0.15
C ASP A 353 -3.88 17.08 0.99
N ASP A 354 -2.84 17.03 1.83
CA ASP A 354 -2.64 18.02 2.90
C ASP A 354 -1.97 19.31 2.39
N ASP A 355 -1.48 19.33 1.14
CA ASP A 355 -0.79 20.48 0.53
C ASP A 355 -1.76 21.40 -0.22
N PHE A 356 -1.37 22.67 -0.36
CA PHE A 356 -2.09 23.66 -1.17
C PHE A 356 -1.22 24.14 -2.32
N VAL A 357 -1.82 24.31 -3.50
CA VAL A 357 -1.12 24.71 -4.73
C VAL A 357 -1.88 25.78 -5.48
N GLN A 358 -1.14 26.68 -6.13
CA GLN A 358 -1.67 27.58 -7.15
C GLN A 358 -0.71 27.65 -8.32
N ILE A 359 -1.24 27.59 -9.53
CA ILE A 359 -0.48 27.76 -10.76
C ILE A 359 -0.85 29.12 -11.38
N ILE A 360 0.17 29.90 -11.72
CA ILE A 360 0.02 31.22 -12.34
C ILE A 360 0.91 31.24 -13.57
N LYS A 361 0.33 31.50 -14.73
CA LYS A 361 1.10 31.75 -15.97
C LYS A 361 1.45 33.23 -16.05
N PHE A 362 2.63 33.56 -16.54
CA PHE A 362 3.01 34.95 -16.76
C PHE A 362 3.61 35.15 -18.14
N GLN A 363 3.32 36.30 -18.72
CA GLN A 363 3.98 36.83 -19.92
C GLN A 363 4.28 38.31 -19.67
N GLU A 364 3.48 39.21 -20.23
CA GLU A 364 3.47 40.63 -19.85
C GLU A 364 2.75 40.86 -18.50
N ASN A 365 1.67 40.11 -18.24
CA ASN A 365 0.93 40.11 -16.97
C ASN A 365 0.86 38.70 -16.39
N ALA A 366 0.65 38.60 -15.08
CA ALA A 366 0.37 37.35 -14.38
C ALA A 366 -1.13 37.03 -14.42
N GLU A 367 -1.45 35.80 -14.83
CA GLU A 367 -2.82 35.31 -14.98
C GLU A 367 -2.94 33.95 -14.30
N PHE A 368 -4.07 33.69 -13.65
CA PHE A 368 -4.41 32.36 -13.16
C PHE A 368 -4.68 31.41 -14.34
N ILE A 369 -4.38 30.12 -14.17
CA ILE A 369 -4.64 29.11 -15.21
C ILE A 369 -6.14 28.94 -15.44
N ASP A 370 -6.91 28.88 -14.35
CA ASP A 370 -8.37 28.74 -14.36
C ASP A 370 -9.02 29.86 -13.54
N ASP A 371 -10.23 30.24 -13.95
CA ASP A 371 -11.05 31.25 -13.28
C ASP A 371 -11.58 30.77 -11.93
N CYS A 372 -11.76 29.46 -11.77
CA CYS A 372 -12.20 28.83 -10.52
C CYS A 372 -11.15 28.94 -9.39
N PHE A 373 -9.88 29.17 -9.75
CA PHE A 373 -8.75 29.22 -8.81
C PHE A 373 -8.26 30.65 -8.54
N ARG A 374 -9.08 31.67 -8.82
CA ARG A 374 -8.73 33.08 -8.60
C ARG A 374 -8.72 33.48 -7.12
N ASP A 375 -9.43 32.73 -6.27
CA ASP A 375 -9.69 33.11 -4.88
C ASP A 375 -8.56 32.70 -3.90
N GLY A 376 -7.50 32.05 -4.39
CA GLY A 376 -6.31 31.69 -3.60
C GLY A 376 -5.83 30.28 -3.88
N LEU A 377 -4.93 29.79 -3.03
CA LEU A 377 -4.40 28.44 -3.14
C LEU A 377 -5.52 27.41 -2.99
N VAL A 378 -5.47 26.35 -3.80
CA VAL A 378 -6.40 25.22 -3.71
C VAL A 378 -5.72 23.99 -3.14
N GLN A 379 -6.48 23.19 -2.40
CA GLN A 379 -5.98 21.94 -1.85
C GLN A 379 -5.60 20.99 -3.00
N ALA A 380 -4.44 20.36 -2.93
CA ALA A 380 -3.89 19.48 -3.96
C ALA A 380 -4.53 18.07 -3.94
N THR A 381 -5.86 18.01 -3.91
CA THR A 381 -6.59 16.75 -4.04
C THR A 381 -6.33 16.10 -5.40
N PHE A 382 -6.61 14.79 -5.52
CA PHE A 382 -6.52 14.11 -6.82
C PHE A 382 -7.31 14.86 -7.91
N GLU A 383 -8.53 15.33 -7.59
CA GLU A 383 -9.37 16.07 -8.53
C GLU A 383 -8.76 17.41 -8.95
N ASN A 384 -8.28 18.22 -7.99
CA ASN A 384 -7.73 19.54 -8.27
C ASN A 384 -6.36 19.51 -8.97
N ARG A 385 -5.66 18.37 -8.96
CA ARG A 385 -4.38 18.21 -9.67
C ARG A 385 -4.54 17.78 -11.13
N HIS A 386 -5.66 17.13 -11.45
CA HIS A 386 -5.90 16.55 -12.78
C HIS A 386 -6.95 17.30 -13.61
N ASN A 387 -7.69 18.23 -12.98
CA ASN A 387 -8.52 19.24 -13.65
C ASN A 387 -7.69 20.50 -13.88
#